data_AF-A0A8T6NQ06-F1
#
_entry.id   AF-A0A8T6NQ06-F1
#
_cell.length_a   1.000
_cell.length_b   1.000
_cell.length_c   1.000
_cell.angle_alpha   90.00
_cell.angle_beta   90.00
_cell.angle_gamma   90.00
#
_symmetry.space_group_name_H-M   'P 1'
#
loop_
_entity.id
_entity.type
_entity.pdbx_description
1 polymer ?
#
loop_
_entity_poly.entity_id
_entity_poly.type
_entity_poly.pdbx_seq_one_letter_code
_entity_poly.pdbx_strand_id
1 'polypeptide(L)'
;EYELIYYPTTADANGYKIPNPDRVTRVDLTDLGDNPESYRWNYLIKNNQEFDDFSGILRMVKQFAKTGAAFEETVEDVLDVDQWLRSLAYSCATGAGDSYFANSKHNGQFYSRPDGRMLYFTHDTDFSFSTSRNIFENTELQKLTVNPARKRAYLAHLHDICTSVYNQIWMAPWTTHFDVLVPGANVFSDDLNYIHSRSTYILGQVNSQVPSVSFGITTNGGANFSTPDNPVNLAGNAWLDVHEIRLANSTEPLDLTWTDLDSWSLWLSLPSGSHDLTLEAYDHQGHIIGTDTITVTSTATTSIPSSELLVISEIYFNPPGKDEDTEYVELLNISPSVI
;
A
#
# COMPACT_ATOMS: atom_id res chain seq x y z
N GLU A 1 -14.67 -3.67 -12.91
CA GLU A 1 -15.71 -3.24 -11.96
C GLU A 1 -16.30 -4.43 -11.23
N TYR A 2 -16.42 -4.34 -9.92
CA TYR A 2 -17.08 -5.32 -9.07
C TYR A 2 -18.49 -4.83 -8.76
N GLU A 3 -19.49 -5.62 -9.13
CA GLU A 3 -20.87 -5.16 -9.28
C GLU A 3 -21.90 -6.19 -8.84
N LEU A 4 -23.10 -5.70 -8.50
CA LEU A 4 -24.26 -6.54 -8.22
C LEU A 4 -25.04 -6.87 -9.49
N ILE A 5 -25.77 -8.00 -9.43
CA ILE A 5 -26.74 -8.33 -10.46
C ILE A 5 -28.11 -7.87 -9.98
N TYR A 6 -28.59 -6.78 -10.57
CA TYR A 6 -29.91 -6.20 -10.30
C TYR A 6 -31.00 -6.91 -11.10
N TYR A 7 -32.12 -7.23 -10.45
CA TYR A 7 -33.29 -7.77 -11.12
C TYR A 7 -34.59 -7.14 -10.59
N PRO A 8 -35.35 -6.46 -11.47
CA PRO A 8 -36.67 -5.95 -11.15
C PRO A 8 -37.66 -7.03 -10.71
N THR A 9 -38.43 -6.74 -9.66
CA THR A 9 -39.44 -7.67 -9.12
C THR A 9 -40.86 -7.39 -9.62
N THR A 10 -41.08 -6.28 -10.30
CA THR A 10 -42.37 -5.86 -10.83
C THR A 10 -42.30 -5.47 -12.31
N ALA A 11 -43.46 -5.39 -12.94
CA ALA A 11 -43.63 -4.91 -14.31
C ALA A 11 -44.87 -4.02 -14.41
N ASP A 12 -44.88 -3.13 -15.40
CA ASP A 12 -46.06 -2.33 -15.74
C ASP A 12 -47.15 -3.18 -16.42
N ALA A 13 -48.27 -2.56 -16.76
CA ALA A 13 -49.39 -3.24 -17.40
C ALA A 13 -49.05 -3.86 -18.78
N ASN A 14 -47.96 -3.41 -19.42
CA ASN A 14 -47.48 -3.90 -20.70
C ASN A 14 -46.38 -4.97 -20.55
N GLY A 15 -45.99 -5.31 -19.32
CA GLY A 15 -44.93 -6.27 -19.02
C GLY A 15 -43.51 -5.69 -19.01
N TYR A 16 -43.34 -4.37 -19.16
CA TYR A 16 -42.03 -3.73 -19.03
C TYR A 16 -41.60 -3.73 -17.56
N LYS A 17 -40.37 -4.17 -17.31
CA LYS A 17 -39.80 -4.21 -15.96
C LYS A 17 -39.69 -2.80 -15.39
N ILE A 18 -40.20 -2.61 -14.17
CA ILE A 18 -40.08 -1.33 -13.45
C ILE A 18 -38.81 -1.39 -12.59
N PRO A 19 -37.90 -0.40 -12.67
CA PRO A 19 -36.64 -0.43 -11.95
C PRO A 19 -36.75 -0.59 -10.42
N ASN A 20 -37.88 -0.18 -9.83
CA ASN A 20 -38.15 -0.31 -8.40
C ASN A 20 -39.59 -0.81 -8.18
N PRO A 21 -39.82 -1.80 -7.29
CA PRO A 21 -38.82 -2.50 -6.47
C PRO A 21 -38.00 -3.54 -7.23
N ASP A 22 -36.75 -3.65 -6.84
CA ASP A 22 -35.77 -4.61 -7.32
C ASP A 22 -35.19 -5.46 -6.18
N ARG A 23 -34.40 -6.45 -6.57
CA ARG A 23 -33.53 -7.22 -5.69
C ARG A 23 -32.19 -7.39 -6.38
N VAL A 24 -31.21 -7.80 -5.58
CA VAL A 24 -29.84 -7.98 -6.04
C VAL A 24 -29.28 -9.35 -5.67
N THR A 25 -28.46 -9.89 -6.55
CA THR A 25 -27.56 -11.01 -6.26
C THR A 25 -26.16 -10.46 -6.09
N ARG A 26 -25.47 -10.95 -5.06
CA ARG A 26 -24.12 -10.54 -4.68
C ARG A 26 -23.23 -11.77 -4.58
N VAL A 27 -21.95 -11.59 -4.81
CA VAL A 27 -20.93 -12.64 -4.65
C VAL A 27 -19.81 -12.01 -3.86
N ASP A 28 -19.25 -12.71 -2.87
CA ASP A 28 -18.03 -12.25 -2.17
C ASP A 28 -16.81 -12.37 -3.09
N LEU A 29 -15.69 -11.76 -2.69
CA LEU A 29 -14.42 -11.90 -3.42
C LEU A 29 -13.85 -13.30 -3.14
N THR A 30 -14.33 -14.29 -3.90
CA THR A 30 -14.09 -15.72 -3.67
C THR A 30 -13.74 -16.47 -4.95
N ASP A 31 -13.06 -17.59 -4.81
CA ASP A 31 -12.76 -18.49 -5.92
C ASP A 31 -14.00 -19.31 -6.32
N LEU A 32 -14.52 -19.04 -7.51
CA LEU A 32 -15.65 -19.74 -8.14
C LEU A 32 -15.19 -20.80 -9.16
N GLY A 33 -13.91 -21.14 -9.16
CA GLY A 33 -13.27 -22.04 -10.10
C GLY A 33 -12.68 -21.33 -11.32
N ASP A 34 -12.28 -22.13 -12.31
CA ASP A 34 -11.53 -21.66 -13.49
C ASP A 34 -12.39 -21.10 -14.63
N ASN A 35 -13.72 -21.23 -14.54
CA ASN A 35 -14.62 -20.82 -15.61
C ASN A 35 -14.89 -19.30 -15.56
N PRO A 36 -14.49 -18.50 -16.57
CA PRO A 36 -14.75 -17.06 -16.62
C PRO A 36 -16.24 -16.69 -16.51
N GLU A 37 -17.13 -17.57 -16.99
CA GLU A 37 -18.58 -17.34 -16.92
C GLU A 37 -19.11 -17.24 -15.48
N SER A 38 -18.41 -17.82 -14.51
CA SER A 38 -18.76 -17.68 -13.08
C SER A 38 -18.56 -16.26 -12.57
N TYR A 39 -17.71 -15.46 -13.22
CA TYR A 39 -17.33 -14.10 -12.78
C TYR A 39 -17.96 -13.00 -13.63
N ARG A 40 -18.31 -13.30 -14.89
CA ARG A 40 -18.70 -12.32 -15.93
C ARG A 40 -19.73 -11.28 -15.50
N TRP A 41 -20.69 -11.67 -14.66
CA TRP A 41 -21.80 -10.79 -14.27
C TRP A 41 -21.56 -9.99 -13.00
N ASN A 42 -20.57 -10.38 -12.19
CA ASN A 42 -20.18 -9.64 -10.98
C ASN A 42 -18.85 -8.88 -11.16
N TYR A 43 -18.07 -9.24 -12.18
CA TYR A 43 -16.83 -8.56 -12.54
C TYR A 43 -16.91 -8.07 -13.98
N LEU A 44 -17.40 -6.84 -14.16
CA LEU A 44 -17.57 -6.24 -15.47
C LEU A 44 -16.23 -5.69 -15.98
N ILE A 45 -15.80 -6.16 -17.15
CA ILE A 45 -14.63 -5.62 -17.86
C ILE A 45 -15.01 -4.24 -18.40
N LYS A 46 -14.26 -3.20 -18.04
CA LYS A 46 -14.58 -1.80 -18.41
C LYS A 46 -13.73 -1.30 -19.59
N ASN A 47 -12.60 -1.94 -19.87
CA ASN A 47 -11.68 -1.59 -20.95
C ASN A 47 -11.27 -2.85 -21.73
N ASN A 48 -10.93 -2.69 -23.02
CA ASN A 48 -10.50 -3.78 -23.91
C ASN A 48 -11.39 -5.03 -23.83
N GLN A 49 -12.71 -4.81 -23.82
CA GLN A 49 -13.71 -5.85 -23.57
C GLN A 49 -13.64 -6.99 -24.59
N GLU A 50 -13.14 -6.73 -25.80
CA GLU A 50 -12.99 -7.73 -26.85
C GLU A 50 -12.02 -8.87 -26.51
N PHE A 51 -11.07 -8.66 -25.59
CA PHE A 51 -10.14 -9.72 -25.18
C PHE A 51 -10.76 -10.72 -24.21
N ASP A 52 -11.86 -10.35 -23.55
CA ASP A 52 -12.56 -11.22 -22.60
C ASP A 52 -11.65 -11.83 -21.51
N ASP A 53 -10.64 -11.06 -21.08
CA ASP A 53 -9.58 -11.56 -20.20
C ASP A 53 -9.95 -11.39 -18.73
N PHE A 54 -10.29 -12.51 -18.09
CA PHE A 54 -10.55 -12.60 -16.66
C PHE A 54 -9.34 -13.04 -15.83
N SER A 55 -8.19 -13.31 -16.45
CA SER A 55 -7.03 -13.93 -15.79
C SER A 55 -6.59 -13.17 -14.53
N GLY A 56 -6.60 -11.83 -14.57
CA GLY A 56 -6.28 -10.98 -13.43
C GLY A 56 -7.26 -11.17 -12.26
N ILE A 57 -8.56 -11.20 -12.53
CA ILE A 57 -9.59 -11.44 -11.51
C ILE A 57 -9.43 -12.83 -10.92
N LEU A 58 -9.23 -13.87 -11.75
CA LEU A 58 -9.01 -15.24 -11.26
C LEU A 58 -7.78 -15.33 -10.35
N ARG A 59 -6.65 -14.69 -10.71
CA ARG A 59 -5.46 -14.65 -9.85
C ARG A 59 -5.76 -13.99 -8.51
N MET A 60 -6.44 -12.85 -8.52
CA MET A 60 -6.78 -12.09 -7.33
C MET A 60 -7.72 -12.86 -6.39
N VAL A 61 -8.84 -13.39 -6.87
CA VAL A 61 -9.81 -14.10 -6.02
C VAL A 61 -9.22 -15.39 -5.43
N LYS A 62 -8.38 -16.10 -6.21
CA LYS A 62 -7.65 -17.28 -5.72
C LYS A 62 -6.64 -16.90 -4.65
N GLN A 63 -5.96 -15.76 -4.80
CA GLN A 63 -5.07 -15.27 -3.75
C GLN A 63 -5.85 -14.99 -2.46
N PHE A 64 -7.01 -14.32 -2.55
CA PHE A 64 -7.85 -14.08 -1.39
C PHE A 64 -8.53 -15.34 -0.83
N ALA A 65 -8.59 -16.44 -1.58
CA ALA A 65 -9.01 -17.76 -1.08
C ALA A 65 -7.92 -18.51 -0.28
N LYS A 66 -6.62 -18.22 -0.48
CA LYS A 66 -5.52 -18.85 0.30
C LYS A 66 -5.56 -18.46 1.77
N THR A 67 -4.85 -19.15 2.65
CA THR A 67 -4.70 -18.74 4.07
C THR A 67 -3.29 -19.00 4.59
N GLY A 68 -2.93 -18.34 5.70
CA GLY A 68 -1.64 -18.54 6.37
C GLY A 68 -0.44 -18.32 5.46
N ALA A 69 0.59 -19.14 5.59
CA ALA A 69 1.84 -19.02 4.84
C ALA A 69 1.63 -19.00 3.31
N ALA A 70 0.68 -19.79 2.79
CA ALA A 70 0.40 -19.83 1.34
C ALA A 70 -0.15 -18.48 0.81
N PHE A 71 -0.88 -17.73 1.65
CA PHE A 71 -1.29 -16.37 1.30
C PHE A 71 -0.09 -15.41 1.36
N GLU A 72 0.68 -15.44 2.44
CA GLU A 72 1.83 -14.54 2.64
C GLU A 72 2.90 -14.69 1.56
N GLU A 73 3.19 -15.91 1.11
CA GLU A 73 4.26 -16.22 0.16
C GLU A 73 4.07 -15.54 -1.21
N THR A 74 2.83 -15.26 -1.62
CA THR A 74 2.50 -14.89 -3.01
C THR A 74 1.61 -13.66 -3.14
N VAL A 75 1.27 -12.99 -2.02
CA VAL A 75 0.35 -11.85 -2.06
C VAL A 75 0.93 -10.65 -2.81
N GLU A 76 2.23 -10.38 -2.66
CA GLU A 76 2.94 -9.28 -3.33
C GLU A 76 3.15 -9.54 -4.84
N ASP A 77 3.10 -10.80 -5.28
CA ASP A 77 3.14 -11.15 -6.71
C ASP A 77 1.80 -10.90 -7.41
N VAL A 78 0.70 -10.91 -6.65
CA VAL A 78 -0.66 -10.80 -7.17
C VAL A 78 -1.22 -9.39 -7.00
N LEU A 79 -0.86 -8.70 -5.92
CA LEU A 79 -1.33 -7.37 -5.59
C LEU A 79 -0.15 -6.40 -5.55
N ASP A 80 -0.38 -5.16 -5.96
CA ASP A 80 0.44 -4.06 -5.45
C ASP A 80 -0.10 -3.71 -4.06
N VAL A 81 0.44 -4.36 -3.02
CA VAL A 81 -0.18 -4.36 -1.69
C VAL A 81 -0.18 -2.97 -1.07
N ASP A 82 0.91 -2.21 -1.20
CA ASP A 82 0.97 -0.86 -0.65
C ASP A 82 -0.09 0.06 -1.29
N GLN A 83 -0.19 0.05 -2.63
CA GLN A 83 -1.21 0.82 -3.33
C GLN A 83 -2.63 0.34 -3.00
N TRP A 84 -2.83 -0.97 -2.85
CA TRP A 84 -4.12 -1.52 -2.43
C TRP A 84 -4.52 -1.03 -1.03
N LEU A 85 -3.57 -1.02 -0.08
CA LEU A 85 -3.77 -0.50 1.28
C LEU A 85 -4.03 1.01 1.26
N ARG A 86 -3.32 1.79 0.44
CA ARG A 86 -3.56 3.24 0.25
C ARG A 86 -4.98 3.50 -0.27
N SER A 87 -5.43 2.73 -1.25
CA SER A 87 -6.80 2.83 -1.79
C SER A 87 -7.87 2.44 -0.78
N LEU A 88 -7.63 1.40 0.04
CA LEU A 88 -8.52 1.06 1.15
C LEU A 88 -8.54 2.16 2.22
N ALA A 89 -7.41 2.79 2.52
CA ALA A 89 -7.34 3.91 3.46
C ALA A 89 -8.13 5.12 2.95
N TYR A 90 -8.03 5.43 1.64
CA TYR A 90 -8.86 6.45 1.01
C TYR A 90 -10.36 6.08 1.06
N SER A 91 -10.72 4.84 0.72
CA SER A 91 -12.10 4.35 0.81
C SER A 91 -12.65 4.45 2.24
N CYS A 92 -11.84 4.11 3.24
CA CYS A 92 -12.15 4.26 4.65
C CYS A 92 -12.40 5.73 5.03
N ALA A 93 -11.57 6.65 4.53
CA ALA A 93 -11.68 8.08 4.80
C ALA A 93 -13.03 8.64 4.36
N THR A 94 -13.57 8.19 3.22
CA THR A 94 -14.91 8.61 2.75
C THR A 94 -16.03 8.28 3.76
N GLY A 95 -15.91 7.15 4.47
CA GLY A 95 -16.97 6.63 5.34
C GLY A 95 -18.17 6.03 4.59
N ALA A 96 -18.11 5.91 3.25
CA ALA A 96 -19.18 5.38 2.41
C ALA A 96 -19.49 3.91 2.73
N GLY A 97 -20.76 3.63 3.01
CA GLY A 97 -21.26 2.31 3.39
C GLY A 97 -21.65 1.42 2.22
N ASP A 98 -21.86 2.01 1.05
CA ASP A 98 -22.20 1.26 -0.15
C ASP A 98 -20.97 1.09 -1.04
N SER A 99 -19.92 0.53 -0.44
CA SER A 99 -18.60 0.45 -1.06
C SER A 99 -17.96 -0.92 -0.85
N TYR A 100 -16.92 -1.21 -1.64
CA TYR A 100 -16.08 -2.39 -1.42
C TYR A 100 -15.49 -2.41 0.01
N PHE A 101 -15.06 -1.26 0.54
CA PHE A 101 -14.51 -1.15 1.89
C PHE A 101 -15.52 -1.58 2.97
N ALA A 102 -16.79 -1.20 2.84
CA ALA A 102 -17.84 -1.59 3.78
C ALA A 102 -18.34 -3.03 3.57
N ASN A 103 -17.66 -3.83 2.74
CA ASN A 103 -18.07 -5.17 2.31
C ASN A 103 -19.47 -5.20 1.68
N SER A 104 -19.85 -4.21 0.85
CA SER A 104 -21.15 -4.20 0.16
C SER A 104 -21.19 -5.10 -1.08
N LYS A 105 -20.06 -5.74 -1.42
CA LYS A 105 -19.87 -6.67 -2.54
C LYS A 105 -20.06 -6.04 -3.93
N HIS A 106 -19.79 -4.75 -4.04
CA HIS A 106 -19.76 -3.97 -5.28
C HIS A 106 -18.90 -2.72 -5.12
N ASN A 107 -18.99 -1.77 -6.05
CA ASN A 107 -18.40 -0.43 -5.95
C ASN A 107 -16.88 -0.48 -5.70
N GLY A 108 -16.21 -1.31 -6.50
CA GLY A 108 -14.76 -1.36 -6.57
C GLY A 108 -14.27 -1.61 -7.99
N GLN A 109 -13.24 -0.89 -8.41
CA GLN A 109 -12.58 -1.12 -9.70
C GLN A 109 -11.25 -1.82 -9.47
N PHE A 110 -11.08 -2.98 -10.10
CA PHE A 110 -9.85 -3.75 -10.05
C PHE A 110 -9.14 -3.65 -11.39
N TYR A 111 -7.86 -3.29 -11.35
CA TYR A 111 -7.04 -3.07 -12.53
C TYR A 111 -5.80 -3.96 -12.52
N SER A 112 -5.70 -4.86 -13.48
CA SER A 112 -4.51 -5.68 -13.69
C SER A 112 -3.46 -4.84 -14.42
N ARG A 113 -2.35 -4.55 -13.74
CA ARG A 113 -1.19 -3.87 -14.32
C ARG A 113 -0.48 -4.74 -15.35
N PRO A 114 0.35 -4.17 -16.23
CA PRO A 114 1.17 -4.93 -17.18
C PRO A 114 2.12 -5.95 -16.53
N ASP A 115 2.58 -5.71 -15.30
CA ASP A 115 3.39 -6.65 -14.52
C ASP A 115 2.56 -7.73 -13.80
N GLY A 116 1.25 -7.79 -14.06
CA GLY A 116 0.35 -8.82 -13.54
C GLY A 116 -0.25 -8.54 -12.16
N ARG A 117 0.25 -7.53 -11.44
CA ARG A 117 -0.25 -7.12 -10.11
C ARG A 117 -1.55 -6.33 -10.21
N MET A 118 -2.43 -6.52 -9.23
CA MET A 118 -3.73 -5.88 -9.17
C MET A 118 -3.70 -4.60 -8.33
N LEU A 119 -4.36 -3.55 -8.83
CA LEU A 119 -4.70 -2.35 -8.09
C LEU A 119 -6.19 -2.31 -7.77
N TYR A 120 -6.53 -1.66 -6.66
CA TYR A 120 -7.89 -1.29 -6.30
C TYR A 120 -8.07 0.22 -6.48
N PHE A 121 -9.13 0.63 -7.16
CA PHE A 121 -9.61 2.00 -7.19
C PHE A 121 -11.01 2.07 -6.60
N THR A 122 -11.23 3.05 -5.73
CA THR A 122 -12.56 3.33 -5.19
C THR A 122 -13.50 3.77 -6.28
N HIS A 123 -14.76 3.37 -6.17
CA HIS A 123 -15.80 3.68 -7.13
C HIS A 123 -17.12 3.91 -6.40
N ASP A 124 -17.95 4.84 -6.89
CA ASP A 124 -19.33 5.02 -6.45
C ASP A 124 -19.47 5.11 -4.91
N THR A 125 -18.74 6.08 -4.33
CA THR A 125 -18.61 6.28 -2.88
C THR A 125 -19.43 7.48 -2.38
N ASP A 126 -20.64 7.66 -2.89
CA ASP A 126 -21.53 8.79 -2.63
C ASP A 126 -22.72 8.44 -1.69
N PHE A 127 -22.77 7.22 -1.16
CA PHE A 127 -23.91 6.73 -0.38
C PHE A 127 -23.55 6.06 0.98
N SER A 128 -24.51 6.15 1.92
CA SER A 128 -24.49 5.46 3.22
C SER A 128 -23.30 5.85 4.14
N PHE A 129 -23.02 7.15 4.21
CA PHE A 129 -21.92 7.72 4.99
C PHE A 129 -22.04 7.49 6.51
N SER A 130 -20.92 7.15 7.15
CA SER A 130 -20.83 7.05 8.61
C SER A 130 -19.52 7.65 9.13
N THR A 131 -19.62 8.64 10.02
CA THR A 131 -18.45 9.30 10.64
C THR A 131 -17.65 8.34 11.52
N SER A 132 -18.31 7.33 12.10
CA SER A 132 -17.73 6.37 13.05
C SER A 132 -17.54 4.97 12.48
N ARG A 133 -17.55 4.82 11.14
CA ARG A 133 -17.29 3.55 10.46
C ARG A 133 -15.94 2.95 10.87
N ASN A 134 -15.92 1.68 11.26
CA ASN A 134 -14.72 1.01 11.78
C ASN A 134 -13.59 1.03 10.72
N ILE A 135 -12.37 1.40 11.13
CA ILE A 135 -11.22 1.50 10.21
C ILE A 135 -10.70 0.13 9.74
N PHE A 136 -11.17 -0.98 10.28
CA PHE A 136 -10.86 -2.35 9.84
C PHE A 136 -12.11 -3.10 9.37
N GLU A 137 -13.11 -2.41 8.80
CA GLU A 137 -14.37 -3.08 8.40
C GLU A 137 -14.17 -4.10 7.26
N ASN A 138 -13.33 -3.81 6.26
CA ASN A 138 -13.14 -4.68 5.09
C ASN A 138 -12.46 -6.03 5.45
N THR A 139 -12.98 -7.13 4.91
CA THR A 139 -12.52 -8.49 5.21
C THR A 139 -11.13 -8.77 4.62
N GLU A 140 -10.89 -8.33 3.38
CA GLU A 140 -9.60 -8.48 2.70
C GLU A 140 -8.51 -7.65 3.39
N LEU A 141 -8.85 -6.45 3.87
CA LEU A 141 -7.99 -5.61 4.69
C LEU A 141 -7.58 -6.33 5.98
N GLN A 142 -8.54 -6.91 6.71
CA GLN A 142 -8.23 -7.65 7.93
C GLN A 142 -7.24 -8.79 7.67
N LYS A 143 -7.37 -9.47 6.52
CA LYS A 143 -6.45 -10.53 6.10
C LYS A 143 -5.06 -10.00 5.76
N LEU A 144 -4.97 -8.89 5.02
CA LEU A 144 -3.69 -8.23 4.69
C LEU A 144 -2.97 -7.73 5.94
N THR A 145 -3.72 -7.22 6.93
CA THR A 145 -3.19 -6.58 8.14
C THR A 145 -2.96 -7.54 9.31
N VAL A 146 -3.05 -8.86 9.09
CA VAL A 146 -2.47 -9.86 10.01
C VAL A 146 -0.95 -9.68 10.05
N ASN A 147 -0.32 -9.31 8.93
CA ASN A 147 1.09 -8.98 8.87
C ASN A 147 1.32 -7.56 9.47
N PRO A 148 2.22 -7.43 10.45
CA PRO A 148 2.42 -6.17 11.17
C PRO A 148 2.94 -5.03 10.28
N ALA A 149 3.83 -5.31 9.33
CA ALA A 149 4.35 -4.30 8.41
C ALA A 149 3.23 -3.73 7.50
N ARG A 150 2.34 -4.60 7.01
CA ARG A 150 1.16 -4.18 6.22
C ARG A 150 0.13 -3.45 7.07
N LYS A 151 -0.08 -3.86 8.33
CA LYS A 151 -0.90 -3.11 9.29
C LYS A 151 -0.34 -1.71 9.54
N ARG A 152 0.98 -1.59 9.73
CA ARG A 152 1.67 -0.31 9.87
C ARG A 152 1.43 0.56 8.65
N ALA A 153 1.69 0.05 7.44
CA ALA A 153 1.48 0.79 6.19
C ALA A 153 0.04 1.32 6.05
N TYR A 154 -0.96 0.48 6.33
CA TYR A 154 -2.36 0.90 6.30
C TYR A 154 -2.68 2.04 7.28
N LEU A 155 -2.19 1.94 8.53
CA LEU A 155 -2.38 2.99 9.53
C LEU A 155 -1.64 4.27 9.18
N ALA A 156 -0.45 4.17 8.60
CA ALA A 156 0.32 5.30 8.08
C ALA A 156 -0.43 6.01 6.93
N HIS A 157 -1.03 5.26 6.01
CA HIS A 157 -1.86 5.80 4.93
C HIS A 157 -3.10 6.54 5.46
N LEU A 158 -3.78 6.00 6.48
CA LEU A 158 -4.90 6.68 7.13
C LEU A 158 -4.45 7.98 7.81
N HIS A 159 -3.32 7.93 8.53
CA HIS A 159 -2.75 9.11 9.18
C HIS A 159 -2.43 10.19 8.14
N ASP A 160 -1.65 9.84 7.11
CA ASP A 160 -1.28 10.73 6.01
C ASP A 160 -2.49 11.38 5.35
N ILE A 161 -3.46 10.58 4.90
CA ILE A 161 -4.66 11.11 4.24
C ILE A 161 -5.41 12.08 5.15
N CYS A 162 -5.62 11.73 6.41
CA CYS A 162 -6.38 12.55 7.36
C CYS A 162 -5.63 13.77 7.89
N THR A 163 -4.31 13.83 7.81
CA THR A 163 -3.53 15.02 8.21
C THR A 163 -3.18 15.93 7.04
N SER A 164 -3.12 15.40 5.81
CA SER A 164 -2.72 16.16 4.62
C SER A 164 -3.89 16.70 3.79
N VAL A 165 -4.83 15.83 3.38
CA VAL A 165 -5.82 16.16 2.32
C VAL A 165 -7.28 15.97 2.74
N TYR A 166 -7.58 15.01 3.62
CA TYR A 166 -8.94 14.72 4.06
C TYR A 166 -9.19 15.29 5.46
N ASN A 167 -9.11 16.60 5.58
CA ASN A 167 -9.38 17.33 6.81
C ASN A 167 -10.05 18.68 6.54
N GLN A 168 -10.61 19.27 7.60
CA GLN A 168 -11.37 20.51 7.52
C GLN A 168 -10.58 21.67 6.91
N ILE A 169 -9.29 21.79 7.24
CA ILE A 169 -8.46 22.92 6.78
C ILE A 169 -8.23 22.80 5.27
N TRP A 170 -7.83 21.61 4.80
CA TRP A 170 -7.57 21.39 3.38
C TRP A 170 -8.83 21.43 2.52
N MET A 171 -9.96 20.94 3.04
CA MET A 171 -11.22 20.88 2.28
C MET A 171 -12.00 22.19 2.24
N ALA A 172 -11.79 23.11 3.18
CA ALA A 172 -12.56 24.36 3.25
C ALA A 172 -12.51 25.23 1.97
N PRO A 173 -11.37 25.39 1.27
CA PRO A 173 -11.34 26.09 -0.02
C PRO A 173 -12.19 25.40 -1.09
N TRP A 174 -12.23 24.07 -1.11
CA TRP A 174 -13.00 23.29 -2.09
C TRP A 174 -14.50 23.38 -1.83
N THR A 175 -14.95 23.23 -0.59
CA THR A 175 -16.38 23.40 -0.26
C THR A 175 -16.85 24.81 -0.56
N THR A 176 -16.02 25.83 -0.24
CA THR A 176 -16.29 27.23 -0.61
C THR A 176 -16.38 27.41 -2.12
N HIS A 177 -15.50 26.77 -2.88
CA HIS A 177 -15.52 26.83 -4.34
C HIS A 177 -16.81 26.22 -4.92
N PHE A 178 -17.18 25.01 -4.48
CA PHE A 178 -18.38 24.33 -4.97
C PHE A 178 -19.68 25.05 -4.57
N ASP A 179 -19.71 25.71 -3.41
CA ASP A 179 -20.86 26.52 -2.97
C ASP A 179 -21.21 27.64 -3.96
N VAL A 180 -20.23 28.19 -4.67
CA VAL A 180 -20.47 29.23 -5.69
C VAL A 180 -21.18 28.67 -6.93
N LEU A 181 -21.11 27.35 -7.14
CA LEU A 181 -21.66 26.68 -8.31
C LEU A 181 -23.10 26.19 -8.13
N VAL A 182 -23.66 26.27 -6.92
CA VAL A 182 -24.99 25.75 -6.58
C VAL A 182 -25.90 26.79 -5.91
N PRO A 183 -27.23 26.76 -6.11
CA PRO A 183 -28.16 27.59 -5.37
C PRO A 183 -28.21 27.20 -3.89
N GLY A 184 -28.33 28.18 -2.99
CA GLY A 184 -28.61 27.93 -1.57
C GLY A 184 -27.68 28.64 -0.59
N ALA A 185 -26.46 28.99 -1.03
CA ALA A 185 -25.37 29.54 -0.22
C ALA A 185 -24.98 28.65 0.98
N ASN A 186 -23.70 28.31 1.13
CA ASN A 186 -23.22 27.46 2.24
C ASN A 186 -23.93 26.09 2.28
N VAL A 187 -24.09 25.47 1.11
CA VAL A 187 -24.69 24.14 0.92
C VAL A 187 -23.76 23.05 1.46
N PHE A 188 -22.44 23.22 1.31
CA PHE A 188 -21.44 22.20 1.67
C PHE A 188 -20.88 22.31 3.11
N SER A 189 -21.50 23.10 4.00
CA SER A 189 -21.00 23.23 5.38
C SER A 189 -21.14 21.94 6.19
N ASP A 190 -22.20 21.19 5.95
CA ASP A 190 -22.44 19.92 6.64
C ASP A 190 -21.45 18.85 6.17
N ASP A 191 -21.09 18.84 4.88
CA ASP A 191 -20.03 17.98 4.34
C ASP A 191 -18.67 18.31 4.95
N LEU A 192 -18.35 19.60 5.10
CA LEU A 192 -17.11 20.04 5.74
C LEU A 192 -17.03 19.59 7.22
N ASN A 193 -18.15 19.72 7.95
CA ASN A 193 -18.26 19.24 9.33
C ASN A 193 -18.19 17.71 9.42
N TYR A 194 -18.77 17.01 8.45
CA TYR A 194 -18.66 15.55 8.32
C TYR A 194 -17.21 15.13 8.13
N ILE A 195 -16.49 15.74 7.18
CA ILE A 195 -15.06 15.47 6.93
C ILE A 195 -14.26 15.67 8.20
N HIS A 196 -14.47 16.78 8.92
CA HIS A 196 -13.80 17.03 10.21
C HIS A 196 -14.06 15.93 11.24
N SER A 197 -15.32 15.53 11.39
CA SER A 197 -15.71 14.50 12.36
C SER A 197 -15.13 13.13 11.99
N ARG A 198 -15.15 12.78 10.70
CA ARG A 198 -14.64 11.52 10.18
C ARG A 198 -13.12 11.43 10.29
N SER A 199 -12.39 12.47 9.90
CA SER A 199 -10.93 12.50 10.01
C SER A 199 -10.48 12.45 11.47
N THR A 200 -11.16 13.17 12.36
CA THR A 200 -10.88 13.14 13.81
C THR A 200 -11.13 11.74 14.40
N TYR A 201 -12.23 11.07 14.00
CA TYR A 201 -12.49 9.69 14.41
C TYR A 201 -11.37 8.75 13.94
N ILE A 202 -10.97 8.83 12.66
CA ILE A 202 -9.91 7.99 12.10
C ILE A 202 -8.60 8.20 12.85
N LEU A 203 -8.18 9.45 13.04
CA LEU A 203 -6.95 9.76 13.78
C LEU A 203 -7.01 9.26 15.22
N GLY A 204 -8.18 9.36 15.88
CA GLY A 204 -8.40 8.77 17.20
C GLY A 204 -8.25 7.24 17.21
N GLN A 205 -8.75 6.55 16.18
CA GLN A 205 -8.58 5.10 16.04
C GLN A 205 -7.12 4.73 15.74
N VAL A 206 -6.44 5.46 14.85
CA VAL A 206 -5.01 5.24 14.52
C VAL A 206 -4.15 5.39 15.79
N ASN A 207 -4.31 6.49 16.53
CA ASN A 207 -3.57 6.75 17.77
C ASN A 207 -3.84 5.71 18.87
N SER A 208 -4.99 5.03 18.83
CA SER A 208 -5.30 3.93 19.75
C SER A 208 -4.59 2.62 19.41
N GLN A 209 -4.15 2.45 18.16
CA GLN A 209 -3.44 1.24 17.71
C GLN A 209 -1.95 1.30 18.02
N VAL A 210 -1.34 2.49 17.90
CA VAL A 210 0.08 2.70 18.10
C VAL A 210 0.35 4.08 18.70
N PRO A 211 0.87 4.16 19.95
CA PRO A 211 1.28 5.41 20.55
C PRO A 211 2.37 6.10 19.72
N SER A 212 2.41 7.43 19.74
CA SER A 212 3.48 8.19 19.10
C SER A 212 4.82 7.92 19.80
N VAL A 213 5.84 7.60 19.01
CA VAL A 213 7.22 7.39 19.45
C VAL A 213 8.15 8.30 18.65
N SER A 214 9.17 8.84 19.31
CA SER A 214 10.19 9.61 18.61
C SER A 214 11.00 8.71 17.68
N PHE A 215 11.36 9.25 16.51
CA PHE A 215 12.36 8.63 15.65
C PHE A 215 13.71 8.52 16.39
N GLY A 216 14.35 7.36 16.31
CA GLY A 216 15.68 7.18 16.88
C GLY A 216 16.25 5.77 16.70
N ILE A 217 17.58 5.67 16.78
CA ILE A 217 18.37 4.45 16.68
C ILE A 217 18.45 3.81 18.07
N THR A 218 18.10 2.52 18.15
CA THR A 218 18.10 1.75 19.41
C THR A 218 19.23 0.72 19.47
N THR A 219 19.92 0.45 18.36
CA THR A 219 21.12 -0.39 18.34
C THR A 219 22.13 0.07 19.38
N ASN A 220 22.63 -0.87 20.20
CA ASN A 220 23.53 -0.59 21.32
C ASN A 220 23.02 0.52 22.27
N GLY A 221 21.69 0.64 22.43
CA GLY A 221 21.07 1.68 23.25
C GLY A 221 21.28 3.10 22.70
N GLY A 222 21.51 3.24 21.39
CA GLY A 222 21.84 4.51 20.73
C GLY A 222 23.29 4.97 20.92
N ALA A 223 24.12 4.19 21.64
CA ALA A 223 25.52 4.52 21.84
C ALA A 223 26.40 4.00 20.69
N ASN A 224 27.43 4.78 20.34
CA ASN A 224 28.46 4.38 19.40
C ASN A 224 29.06 3.02 19.76
N PHE A 225 29.42 2.22 18.76
CA PHE A 225 29.95 0.87 18.98
C PHE A 225 30.96 0.45 17.92
N SER A 226 31.63 -0.67 18.20
CA SER A 226 32.51 -1.34 17.24
C SER A 226 32.05 -2.78 17.04
N THR A 227 32.07 -3.26 15.80
CA THR A 227 31.66 -4.62 15.46
C THR A 227 32.54 -5.20 14.36
N PRO A 228 32.81 -6.53 14.36
CA PRO A 228 33.36 -7.23 13.19
C PRO A 228 32.29 -7.63 12.18
N ASP A 229 31.00 -7.54 12.53
CA ASP A 229 29.89 -7.94 11.66
C ASP A 229 29.76 -6.98 10.47
N ASN A 230 29.64 -7.54 9.28
CA ASN A 230 29.39 -6.80 8.05
C ASN A 230 28.58 -7.70 7.09
N PRO A 231 27.32 -7.36 6.75
CA PRO A 231 26.63 -6.11 7.05
C PRO A 231 26.30 -5.92 8.54
N VAL A 232 26.26 -4.66 8.97
CA VAL A 232 25.84 -4.22 10.30
C VAL A 232 24.31 -4.10 10.33
N ASN A 233 23.68 -4.70 11.34
CA ASN A 233 22.25 -4.50 11.60
C ASN A 233 22.04 -3.24 12.45
N LEU A 234 21.33 -2.25 11.91
CA LEU A 234 20.82 -1.13 12.66
C LEU A 234 19.33 -1.31 12.90
N ALA A 235 18.88 -0.95 14.10
CA ALA A 235 17.49 -0.98 14.49
C ALA A 235 17.14 0.31 15.23
N GLY A 236 15.85 0.64 15.22
CA GLY A 236 15.35 1.84 15.84
C GLY A 236 13.84 1.88 15.92
N ASN A 237 13.34 3.01 16.41
CA ASN A 237 11.93 3.32 16.49
C ASN A 237 11.59 4.43 15.48
N ALA A 238 10.39 4.38 14.94
CA ALA A 238 9.84 5.37 14.03
C ALA A 238 8.31 5.25 14.01
N TRP A 239 7.62 6.32 14.37
CA TRP A 239 6.17 6.33 14.36
C TRP A 239 5.60 6.31 12.93
N LEU A 240 4.26 6.21 12.80
CA LEU A 240 3.56 6.03 11.53
C LEU A 240 3.72 7.18 10.53
N ASP A 241 4.13 8.36 11.00
CA ASP A 241 4.41 9.52 10.16
C ASP A 241 5.72 9.38 9.37
N VAL A 242 6.60 8.44 9.75
CA VAL A 242 7.80 8.09 8.98
C VAL A 242 7.44 7.16 7.82
N HIS A 243 7.54 7.67 6.60
CA HIS A 243 7.34 6.92 5.35
C HIS A 243 8.62 6.17 4.94
N GLU A 244 9.75 6.87 4.95
CA GLU A 244 11.05 6.33 4.54
C GLU A 244 12.18 6.89 5.42
N ILE A 245 13.31 6.18 5.45
CA ILE A 245 14.53 6.64 6.13
C ILE A 245 15.64 6.68 5.10
N ARG A 246 16.44 7.74 5.11
CA ARG A 246 17.62 7.92 4.23
C ARG A 246 18.86 8.17 5.05
N LEU A 247 20.03 7.87 4.47
CA LEU A 247 21.28 8.46 4.95
C LEU A 247 21.28 9.95 4.63
N ALA A 248 21.81 10.78 5.52
CA ALA A 248 21.91 12.21 5.27
C ALA A 248 22.65 12.50 3.95
N ASN A 249 22.07 13.40 3.15
CA ASN A 249 22.52 13.73 1.79
C ASN A 249 22.32 12.63 0.72
N SER A 250 21.66 11.51 1.05
CA SER A 250 21.19 10.53 0.07
C SER A 250 19.77 10.85 -0.38
N THR A 251 19.48 10.66 -1.68
CA THR A 251 18.11 10.66 -2.20
C THR A 251 17.47 9.28 -2.17
N GLU A 252 18.27 8.23 -2.01
CA GLU A 252 17.79 6.85 -2.02
C GLU A 252 17.29 6.44 -0.62
N PRO A 253 16.06 5.90 -0.52
CA PRO A 253 15.57 5.29 0.70
C PRO A 253 16.37 4.03 1.07
N LEU A 254 16.51 3.80 2.37
CA LEU A 254 17.05 2.56 2.90
C LEU A 254 15.98 1.46 2.87
N ASP A 255 16.39 0.23 2.56
CA ASP A 255 15.51 -0.94 2.66
C ASP A 255 15.27 -1.30 4.14
N LEU A 256 14.09 -0.95 4.63
CA LEU A 256 13.67 -1.19 6.01
C LEU A 256 12.87 -2.47 6.14
N THR A 257 13.15 -3.22 7.20
CA THR A 257 12.26 -4.26 7.71
C THR A 257 11.53 -3.73 8.95
N TRP A 258 10.22 -3.52 8.82
CA TRP A 258 9.35 -3.20 9.95
C TRP A 258 9.01 -4.46 10.73
N THR A 259 9.44 -4.53 11.99
CA THR A 259 9.24 -5.72 12.84
C THR A 259 7.91 -5.70 13.59
N ASP A 260 7.38 -4.51 13.83
CA ASP A 260 6.06 -4.24 14.40
C ASP A 260 5.50 -2.91 13.87
N LEU A 261 4.65 -2.22 14.64
CA LEU A 261 4.00 -0.99 14.18
C LEU A 261 4.89 0.25 14.27
N ASP A 262 5.99 0.21 15.02
CA ASP A 262 6.84 1.37 15.28
C ASP A 262 8.35 1.06 15.36
N SER A 263 8.76 -0.19 15.17
CA SER A 263 10.15 -0.62 15.17
C SER A 263 10.62 -1.02 13.77
N TRP A 264 11.81 -0.54 13.40
CA TRP A 264 12.47 -0.83 12.13
C TRP A 264 13.84 -1.48 12.36
N SER A 265 14.28 -2.23 11.36
CA SER A 265 15.66 -2.72 11.23
C SER A 265 16.14 -2.62 9.79
N LEU A 266 17.44 -2.49 9.58
CA LEU A 266 18.07 -2.39 8.28
C LEU A 266 19.49 -2.93 8.33
N TRP A 267 19.99 -3.38 7.19
CA TRP A 267 21.34 -3.90 7.05
C TRP A 267 22.19 -2.95 6.22
N LEU A 268 23.32 -2.48 6.78
CA LEU A 268 24.28 -1.62 6.08
C LEU A 268 25.64 -2.31 5.98
N SER A 269 26.20 -2.34 4.79
CA SER A 269 27.59 -2.72 4.64
C SER A 269 28.50 -1.51 4.91
N LEU A 270 29.46 -1.64 5.83
CA LEU A 270 30.40 -0.58 6.20
C LEU A 270 31.87 -1.00 5.98
N PRO A 271 32.69 -0.23 5.24
CA PRO A 271 34.10 -0.54 5.06
C PRO A 271 34.82 -0.57 6.41
N SER A 272 35.99 -1.19 6.49
CA SER A 272 36.80 -1.10 7.70
C SER A 272 37.08 0.36 8.08
N GLY A 273 36.84 0.74 9.33
CA GLY A 273 37.00 2.11 9.82
C GLY A 273 35.80 2.64 10.62
N SER A 274 35.92 3.89 11.05
CA SER A 274 34.87 4.62 11.79
C SER A 274 33.96 5.37 10.81
N HIS A 275 32.65 5.15 10.92
CA HIS A 275 31.63 5.78 10.08
C HIS A 275 30.61 6.50 10.95
N ASP A 276 30.44 7.79 10.74
CA ASP A 276 29.36 8.58 11.34
C ASP A 276 28.13 8.48 10.43
N LEU A 277 27.11 7.75 10.89
CA LEU A 277 25.89 7.50 10.14
C LEU A 277 24.79 8.41 10.68
N THR A 278 24.39 9.40 9.88
CA THR A 278 23.21 10.22 10.16
C THR A 278 22.03 9.68 9.35
N LEU A 279 20.96 9.30 10.05
CA LEU A 279 19.70 8.86 9.47
C LEU A 279 18.68 9.99 9.52
N GLU A 280 18.00 10.23 8.41
CA GLU A 280 16.93 11.21 8.25
C GLU A 280 15.62 10.47 7.97
N ALA A 281 14.60 10.73 8.79
CA ALA A 281 13.26 10.20 8.62
C ALA A 281 12.39 11.20 7.85
N TYR A 282 11.72 10.72 6.81
CA TYR A 282 10.90 11.52 5.91
C TYR A 282 9.42 11.15 6.03
N ASP A 283 8.54 12.15 5.96
CA ASP A 283 7.10 11.96 5.82
C ASP A 283 6.68 11.63 4.38
N HIS A 284 5.39 11.33 4.16
CA HIS A 284 4.84 11.06 2.83
C HIS A 284 4.88 12.27 1.88
N GLN A 285 5.18 13.48 2.38
CA GLN A 285 5.34 14.69 1.57
C GLN A 285 6.82 14.96 1.22
N GLY A 286 7.74 14.13 1.73
CA GLY A 286 9.18 14.29 1.51
C GLY A 286 9.84 15.32 2.43
N HIS A 287 9.21 15.71 3.53
CA HIS A 287 9.84 16.55 4.55
C HIS A 287 10.57 15.70 5.59
N ILE A 288 11.72 16.19 6.04
CA ILE A 288 12.43 15.60 7.18
C ILE A 288 11.65 15.90 8.47
N ILE A 289 11.25 14.84 9.16
CA ILE A 289 10.51 14.91 10.43
C ILE A 289 11.31 14.39 11.63
N GLY A 290 12.47 13.77 11.38
CA GLY A 290 13.36 13.28 12.42
C GLY A 290 14.77 13.06 11.91
N THR A 291 15.75 13.15 12.81
CA THR A 291 17.14 12.85 12.52
C THR A 291 17.78 12.21 13.74
N ASP A 292 18.60 11.19 13.53
CA ASP A 292 19.43 10.60 14.58
C ASP A 292 20.79 10.17 14.01
N THR A 293 21.81 10.05 14.85
CA THR A 293 23.18 9.74 14.43
C THR A 293 23.82 8.70 15.32
N ILE A 294 24.56 7.77 14.70
CA ILE A 294 25.37 6.77 15.40
C ILE A 294 26.72 6.62 14.72
N THR A 295 27.79 6.55 15.52
CA THR A 295 29.12 6.19 15.01
C THR A 295 29.32 4.68 15.13
N VAL A 296 29.58 4.02 14.00
CA VAL A 296 29.91 2.60 13.94
C VAL A 296 31.35 2.42 13.48
N THR A 297 32.17 1.79 14.33
CA THR A 297 33.54 1.38 13.96
C THR A 297 33.54 -0.06 13.46
N SER A 298 33.51 -0.24 12.14
CA SER A 298 33.62 -1.54 11.49
C SER A 298 35.07 -2.04 11.60
N THR A 299 35.25 -3.20 12.22
CA THR A 299 36.54 -3.92 12.29
C THR A 299 36.59 -5.08 11.30
N ALA A 300 35.57 -5.19 10.43
CA ALA A 300 35.53 -6.17 9.38
C ALA A 300 36.75 -6.01 8.46
N THR A 301 37.33 -7.15 8.07
CA THR A 301 38.47 -7.23 7.14
C THR A 301 38.01 -7.40 5.69
N THR A 302 36.71 -7.57 5.46
CA THR A 302 36.10 -7.73 4.14
C THR A 302 35.95 -6.37 3.45
N SER A 303 36.43 -6.29 2.21
CA SER A 303 36.19 -5.15 1.33
C SER A 303 34.76 -5.17 0.83
N ILE A 304 34.02 -4.06 0.97
CA ILE A 304 32.69 -3.94 0.35
C ILE A 304 32.84 -3.95 -1.17
N PRO A 305 31.94 -4.63 -1.91
CA PRO A 305 31.82 -4.45 -3.35
C PRO A 305 31.58 -2.97 -3.68
N SER A 306 32.54 -2.35 -4.36
CA SER A 306 32.37 -1.00 -4.93
C SER A 306 32.22 -1.10 -6.43
N SER A 307 31.77 -0.02 -7.08
CA SER A 307 31.78 0.08 -8.55
C SER A 307 33.19 -0.05 -9.15
N GLU A 308 34.25 0.10 -8.34
CA GLU A 308 35.63 -0.14 -8.75
C GLU A 308 36.03 -1.62 -8.68
N LEU A 309 35.30 -2.41 -7.88
CA LEU A 309 35.57 -3.84 -7.64
C LEU A 309 34.59 -4.78 -8.33
N LEU A 310 33.44 -4.27 -8.80
CA LEU A 310 32.47 -5.01 -9.58
C LEU A 310 32.65 -4.66 -11.06
N VAL A 311 33.14 -5.62 -11.85
CA VAL A 311 33.35 -5.45 -13.29
C VAL A 311 32.42 -6.38 -14.09
N ILE A 312 32.09 -6.02 -15.32
CA ILE A 312 31.48 -6.94 -16.26
C ILE A 312 32.59 -7.86 -16.79
N SER A 313 32.53 -9.14 -16.47
CA SER A 313 33.49 -10.14 -16.97
C SER A 313 33.08 -10.67 -18.34
N GLU A 314 31.79 -10.80 -18.60
CA GLU A 314 31.26 -11.31 -19.85
C GLU A 314 29.91 -10.69 -20.22
N ILE A 315 29.69 -10.52 -21.52
CA ILE A 315 28.39 -10.17 -22.11
C ILE A 315 28.11 -11.18 -23.21
N TYR A 316 27.07 -11.99 -23.03
CA TYR A 316 26.59 -12.89 -24.07
C TYR A 316 25.33 -12.30 -24.71
N PHE A 317 25.57 -11.47 -25.72
CA PHE A 317 24.53 -10.74 -26.45
C PHE A 317 24.32 -11.33 -27.84
N ASN A 318 23.05 -11.39 -28.28
CA ASN A 318 22.64 -11.91 -29.58
C ASN A 318 23.13 -13.35 -29.86
N PRO A 319 22.68 -14.33 -29.04
CA PRO A 319 23.04 -15.72 -29.18
C PRO A 319 22.66 -16.30 -30.55
N PRO A 320 23.40 -17.31 -31.04
CA PRO A 320 23.03 -18.03 -32.26
C PRO A 320 21.59 -18.54 -32.17
N GLY A 321 20.78 -18.23 -33.17
CA GLY A 321 19.36 -18.60 -33.20
C GLY A 321 18.41 -17.57 -32.56
N LYS A 322 18.93 -16.45 -32.01
CA LYS A 322 18.14 -15.41 -31.32
C LYS A 322 17.36 -15.94 -30.11
N ASP A 323 17.99 -16.85 -29.38
CA ASP A 323 17.44 -17.39 -28.14
C ASP A 323 17.67 -16.40 -26.98
N GLU A 324 16.79 -15.41 -26.86
CA GLU A 324 16.90 -14.33 -25.88
C GLU A 324 16.94 -14.84 -24.42
N ASP A 325 16.41 -16.03 -24.15
CA ASP A 325 16.43 -16.67 -22.82
C ASP A 325 17.84 -17.07 -22.37
N THR A 326 18.81 -17.06 -23.29
CA THR A 326 20.22 -17.39 -23.00
C THR A 326 21.11 -16.16 -22.86
N GLU A 327 20.61 -14.95 -23.12
CA GLU A 327 21.40 -13.72 -22.95
C GLU A 327 21.76 -13.50 -21.48
N TYR A 328 23.01 -13.07 -21.23
CA TYR A 328 23.44 -12.72 -19.88
C TYR A 328 24.51 -11.63 -19.86
N VAL A 329 24.57 -10.98 -18.70
CA VAL A 329 25.71 -10.16 -18.26
C VAL A 329 26.29 -10.83 -17.03
N GLU A 330 27.55 -11.21 -17.08
CA GLU A 330 28.27 -11.75 -15.93
C GLU A 330 28.97 -10.61 -15.17
N LEU A 331 28.78 -10.57 -13.86
CA LEU A 331 29.44 -9.64 -12.96
C LEU A 331 30.50 -10.38 -12.15
N LEU A 332 31.73 -9.86 -12.14
CA LEU A 332 32.85 -10.38 -11.39
C LEU A 332 33.28 -9.39 -10.31
N ASN A 333 33.41 -9.89 -9.08
CA ASN A 333 34.07 -9.16 -8.00
C ASN A 333 35.58 -9.42 -8.06
N ILE A 334 36.37 -8.39 -8.35
CA ILE A 334 37.84 -8.45 -8.43
C ILE A 334 38.54 -8.09 -7.11
N SER A 335 37.84 -8.15 -5.98
CA SER A 335 38.45 -7.84 -4.68
C SER A 335 39.60 -8.79 -4.35
N PRO A 336 40.74 -8.27 -3.83
CA PRO A 336 41.88 -9.10 -3.41
C PRO A 336 41.58 -9.94 -2.16
N SER A 337 40.51 -9.58 -1.43
CA SER A 337 39.98 -10.37 -0.32
C SER A 337 38.94 -11.34 -0.87
N VAL A 338 39.20 -12.64 -0.75
CA VAL A 338 38.22 -13.70 -1.05
C VAL A 338 37.16 -13.68 0.05
N ILE A 339 35.88 -13.75 -0.34
CA ILE A 339 34.71 -13.86 0.54
C ILE A 339 34.85 -15.05 1.48
#